data_AF-A0A4S4DNT9-F1
#
_entry.id   AF-A0A4S4DNT9-F1
#
_cell.length_a   1.000
_cell.length_b   1.000
_cell.length_c   1.000
_cell.angle_alpha   90.00
_cell.angle_beta   90.00
_cell.angle_gamma   90.00
#
_symmetry.space_group_name_H-M   'P 1'
#
loop_
_entity.id
_entity.type
_entity.pdbx_description
1 polymer ?
#
loop_
_entity_poly.entity_id
_entity_poly.type
_entity_poly.pdbx_seq_one_letter_code
_entity_poly.pdbx_strand_id
1 'polypeptide(L)'
;MTLGRYTSVPRKHGCGYEYGTGTSAGTPIRQNSKKVRYDTGTATQKGNQMMDKANNAAQSAKESLQEPVVFTDVNQEQAIEFNDYCHNHGPPIAFIKAEVRRLFGSVFCDFGPEFTVFDVDGEEPHTGILASISNDSPTLVSCVDDERLEFQDRDLVVFSEIRGMTKLNDGKPRKIKSARPYLFILEEDTTNFGSYEKGGDAQKLISIVSDINEGSGDGKLNDINPKLLLYFAFGARAVLNPMAAMFGGIVGQEVVKACSGQFHPIFQFFYFDSVESLPTEPIEPSDFRPLNFRYDAQISVFGSKLRRNWKMLSQAKLTVTDDDVVEKSNLTRQFLFHDWNIGQAKSTVAASVAATINPHLCIEALQNRVGPETENVFDDSFWENLSVVINALDNVNTRLYVDQRCLYFQKPLLKSGTLGAKCNTQMVITHLTENYGASRDPPEKQAPMCTVHSFLQHIDHCLTWARSEFEALLEKTPVNAFLSNPSEYASAMRNALLN
;
A
#
# COMPACT_ATOMS: atom_id res chain seq x y z
N MET A 1 6.61 -45.42 16.90
CA MET A 1 6.35 -44.26 17.77
C MET A 1 5.40 -43.34 17.03
N THR A 2 4.19 -43.17 17.54
CA THR A 2 3.20 -42.24 16.97
C THR A 2 3.57 -40.85 17.49
N LEU A 3 4.22 -40.02 16.67
CA LEU A 3 4.52 -38.63 17.03
C LEU A 3 3.19 -37.86 17.11
N GLY A 4 2.95 -37.21 18.25
CA GLY A 4 1.79 -36.35 18.45
C GLY A 4 1.89 -35.13 17.54
N ARG A 5 0.80 -34.83 16.82
CA ARG A 5 0.64 -33.61 16.02
C ARG A 5 -0.26 -32.65 16.77
N TYR A 6 0.03 -31.34 16.70
CA TYR A 6 -0.93 -30.31 17.09
C TYR A 6 -1.25 -29.43 15.88
N THR A 7 -2.46 -28.89 15.87
CA THR A 7 -2.92 -27.87 14.92
C THR A 7 -3.45 -26.73 15.78
N SER A 8 -2.96 -25.52 15.60
CA SER A 8 -3.55 -24.36 16.28
C SER A 8 -4.98 -24.17 15.75
N VAL A 9 -5.95 -24.09 16.67
CA VAL A 9 -7.31 -23.67 16.33
C VAL A 9 -7.32 -22.15 16.47
N PRO A 10 -7.75 -21.38 15.45
CA PRO A 10 -7.82 -19.93 15.57
C PRO A 10 -8.70 -19.58 16.77
N ARG A 11 -8.21 -18.68 17.63
CA ARG A 11 -9.02 -18.16 18.74
C ARG A 11 -10.20 -17.42 18.13
N LYS A 12 -11.41 -17.95 18.26
CA LYS A 12 -12.64 -17.16 18.10
C LYS A 12 -12.60 -16.02 19.12
N HIS A 13 -12.12 -14.84 18.71
CA HIS A 13 -12.43 -13.61 19.43
C HIS A 13 -13.81 -13.20 18.97
N GLY A 14 -14.83 -13.62 19.72
CA GLY A 14 -16.07 -12.86 19.73
C GLY A 14 -15.76 -11.53 20.39
N CYS A 15 -15.50 -10.50 19.59
CA CYS A 15 -15.50 -9.13 20.08
C CYS A 15 -16.95 -8.74 20.36
N GLY A 16 -17.45 -9.13 21.53
CA GLY A 16 -18.62 -8.48 22.12
C GLY A 16 -18.18 -7.10 22.57
N TYR A 17 -18.51 -6.06 21.79
CA TYR A 17 -18.36 -4.69 22.23
C TYR A 17 -19.58 -4.31 23.06
N GLU A 18 -19.44 -4.25 24.39
CA GLU A 18 -20.46 -3.70 25.27
C GLU A 18 -20.55 -2.17 25.04
N TYR A 19 -21.61 -1.73 24.37
CA TYR A 19 -22.02 -0.34 24.40
C TYR A 19 -22.58 -0.02 25.78
N GLY A 20 -21.92 0.86 26.52
CA GLY A 20 -22.44 1.39 27.77
C GLY A 20 -23.75 2.15 27.53
N THR A 21 -24.87 1.54 27.91
CA THR A 21 -26.20 2.18 27.88
C THR A 21 -26.31 3.20 29.02
N GLY A 22 -26.00 4.46 28.73
CA GLY A 22 -26.33 5.59 29.59
C GLY A 22 -27.79 6.00 29.40
N THR A 23 -28.69 5.48 30.23
CA THR A 23 -30.07 5.93 30.33
C THR A 23 -30.15 7.30 31.01
N SER A 24 -30.75 8.29 30.34
CA SER A 24 -31.44 9.36 31.04
C SER A 24 -32.69 9.78 30.28
N ALA A 25 -33.81 9.67 30.97
CA ALA A 25 -35.15 9.97 30.50
C ALA A 25 -35.37 11.49 30.43
N GLY A 26 -36.01 11.96 29.35
CA GLY A 26 -36.46 13.34 29.20
C GLY A 26 -37.64 13.43 28.24
N THR A 27 -38.83 13.58 28.81
CA THR A 27 -40.16 13.69 28.18
C THR A 27 -40.26 14.86 27.17
N PRO A 28 -41.02 14.75 26.06
CA PRO A 28 -41.08 15.79 25.04
C PRO A 28 -42.08 16.90 25.38
N ILE A 29 -41.65 18.16 25.30
CA ILE A 29 -42.53 19.33 25.28
C ILE A 29 -42.61 19.85 23.84
N ARG A 30 -43.79 19.73 23.23
CA ARG A 30 -44.20 20.46 22.03
C ARG A 30 -44.26 21.96 22.33
N GLN A 31 -43.67 22.80 21.48
CA GLN A 31 -44.28 24.08 21.13
C GLN A 31 -43.85 24.58 19.74
N ASN A 32 -44.82 25.23 19.09
CA ASN A 32 -44.85 25.64 17.70
C ASN A 32 -43.89 26.80 17.35
N SER A 33 -43.61 26.89 16.04
CA SER A 33 -43.74 28.09 15.19
C SER A 33 -42.46 28.64 14.54
N LYS A 34 -42.35 28.39 13.23
CA LYS A 34 -42.32 29.35 12.10
C LYS A 34 -41.39 28.85 10.99
N LYS A 35 -42.01 28.33 9.92
CA LYS A 35 -41.41 28.07 8.61
C LYS A 35 -40.92 29.38 8.00
N VAL A 36 -39.65 29.42 7.60
CA VAL A 36 -39.17 30.28 6.51
C VAL A 36 -38.77 29.33 5.37
N ARG A 37 -39.50 29.43 4.25
CA ARG A 37 -39.22 28.69 3.01
C ARG A 37 -38.02 29.34 2.31
N TYR A 38 -37.01 28.54 1.96
CA TYR A 38 -36.14 28.81 0.82
C TYR A 38 -36.38 27.73 -0.23
N ASP A 39 -36.59 28.18 -1.45
CA ASP A 39 -37.00 27.40 -2.61
C ASP A 39 -35.75 26.75 -3.26
N THR A 40 -35.62 25.42 -3.17
CA THR A 40 -34.54 24.63 -3.80
C THR A 40 -35.12 23.54 -4.69
N GLY A 41 -35.97 23.94 -5.65
CA GLY A 41 -36.73 23.04 -6.53
C GLY A 41 -35.95 22.24 -7.59
N THR A 42 -34.63 22.12 -7.54
CA THR A 42 -33.85 21.40 -8.58
C THR A 42 -32.84 20.37 -8.07
N ALA A 43 -32.59 20.28 -6.76
CA ALA A 43 -31.68 19.28 -6.17
C ALA A 43 -32.41 18.00 -5.69
N THR A 44 -33.72 18.07 -5.44
CA THR A 44 -34.50 16.98 -4.82
C THR A 44 -34.91 15.88 -5.79
N GLN A 45 -34.96 16.15 -7.11
CA GLN A 45 -35.38 15.14 -8.10
C GLN A 45 -34.27 14.14 -8.47
N LYS A 46 -32.99 14.55 -8.43
CA LYS A 46 -31.86 13.64 -8.71
C LYS A 46 -31.52 12.72 -7.53
N GLY A 47 -31.68 13.20 -6.29
CA GLY A 47 -31.51 12.38 -5.08
C GLY A 47 -32.57 11.27 -4.98
N ASN A 48 -33.84 11.61 -5.25
CA ASN A 48 -34.93 10.62 -5.24
C ASN A 48 -34.76 9.55 -6.34
N GLN A 49 -34.27 9.92 -7.54
CA GLN A 49 -33.99 8.94 -8.60
C GLN A 49 -32.82 7.98 -8.28
N MET A 50 -31.85 8.38 -7.45
CA MET A 50 -30.79 7.49 -6.98
C MET A 50 -31.30 6.56 -5.87
N MET A 51 -32.11 7.07 -4.95
CA MET A 51 -32.78 6.27 -3.91
C MET A 51 -33.73 5.22 -4.51
N ASP A 52 -34.49 5.57 -5.56
CA ASP A 52 -35.38 4.64 -6.24
C ASP A 52 -34.62 3.57 -7.05
N LYS A 53 -33.42 3.89 -7.56
CA LYS A 53 -32.54 2.91 -8.21
C LYS A 53 -31.90 1.96 -7.19
N ALA A 54 -31.47 2.47 -6.03
CA ALA A 54 -30.97 1.66 -4.93
C ALA A 54 -32.07 0.73 -4.39
N ASN A 55 -33.30 1.24 -4.23
CA ASN A 55 -34.46 0.45 -3.78
C ASN A 55 -34.86 -0.64 -4.79
N ASN A 56 -34.82 -0.37 -6.10
CA ASN A 56 -35.12 -1.37 -7.11
C ASN A 56 -34.02 -2.44 -7.27
N ALA A 57 -32.75 -2.08 -7.06
CA ALA A 57 -31.65 -3.04 -7.01
C ALA A 57 -31.75 -3.94 -5.76
N ALA A 58 -32.15 -3.35 -4.62
CA ALA A 58 -32.35 -4.07 -3.36
C ALA A 58 -33.53 -5.08 -3.42
N GLN A 59 -34.50 -4.87 -4.32
CA GLN A 59 -35.70 -5.71 -4.38
C GLN A 59 -35.54 -6.96 -5.27
N SER A 60 -34.51 -7.04 -6.12
CA SER A 60 -34.22 -8.24 -6.94
C SER A 60 -33.19 -9.18 -6.32
N ALA A 61 -32.61 -8.83 -5.16
CA ALA A 61 -31.56 -9.57 -4.49
C ALA A 61 -32.13 -10.30 -3.26
N LYS A 62 -32.92 -11.36 -3.50
CA LYS A 62 -33.34 -12.30 -2.44
C LYS A 62 -32.38 -13.48 -2.43
N GLU A 63 -31.66 -13.62 -1.31
CA GLU A 63 -30.66 -14.63 -0.88
C GLU A 63 -29.18 -14.19 -0.79
N SER A 64 -28.84 -12.92 -1.02
CA SER A 64 -27.45 -12.46 -1.15
C SER A 64 -26.91 -11.68 0.05
N LEU A 65 -25.63 -11.88 0.39
CA LEU A 65 -24.80 -10.96 1.17
C LEU A 65 -25.12 -9.51 0.79
N GLN A 66 -25.42 -8.64 1.76
CA GLN A 66 -25.62 -7.23 1.47
C GLN A 66 -24.29 -6.61 1.02
N GLU A 67 -24.32 -5.93 -0.12
CA GLU A 67 -23.12 -5.35 -0.73
C GLU A 67 -22.62 -4.14 0.09
N PRO A 68 -21.30 -4.03 0.34
CA PRO A 68 -20.73 -2.88 1.03
C PRO A 68 -20.92 -1.61 0.20
N VAL A 69 -21.15 -0.48 0.88
CA VAL A 69 -21.28 0.83 0.26
C VAL A 69 -20.01 1.66 0.45
N VAL A 70 -19.51 2.22 -0.64
CA VAL A 70 -18.30 3.06 -0.64
C VAL A 70 -18.68 4.49 -1.01
N PHE A 71 -18.33 5.43 -0.14
CA PHE A 71 -18.54 6.85 -0.35
C PHE A 71 -17.22 7.59 -0.52
N THR A 72 -17.10 8.33 -1.62
CA THR A 72 -16.00 9.26 -1.90
C THR A 72 -16.56 10.65 -2.14
N ASP A 73 -15.84 11.68 -1.74
CA ASP A 73 -16.20 13.09 -1.97
C ASP A 73 -17.58 13.52 -1.42
N VAL A 74 -18.09 12.85 -0.39
CA VAL A 74 -19.28 13.26 0.36
C VAL A 74 -18.91 14.15 1.54
N ASN A 75 -19.77 15.11 1.87
CA ASN A 75 -19.53 15.95 3.05
C ASN A 75 -19.77 15.17 4.36
N GLN A 76 -19.29 15.71 5.48
CA GLN A 76 -19.33 15.01 6.76
C GLN A 76 -20.76 14.77 7.28
N GLU A 77 -21.68 15.72 7.09
CA GLU A 77 -23.07 15.59 7.54
C GLU A 77 -23.79 14.46 6.80
N GLN A 78 -23.63 14.40 5.48
CA GLN A 78 -24.17 13.31 4.65
C GLN A 78 -23.53 11.97 5.00
N ALA A 79 -22.22 11.94 5.25
CA ALA A 79 -21.52 10.72 5.64
C ALA A 79 -22.09 10.15 6.95
N ILE A 80 -22.38 11.01 7.94
CA ILE A 80 -23.00 10.60 9.20
C ILE A 80 -24.41 10.06 8.94
N GLU A 81 -25.23 10.78 8.17
CA GLU A 81 -26.59 10.34 7.82
C GLU A 81 -26.60 8.97 7.14
N PHE A 82 -25.71 8.76 6.16
CA PHE A 82 -25.59 7.48 5.47
C PHE A 82 -25.02 6.38 6.38
N ASN A 83 -24.03 6.69 7.22
CA ASN A 83 -23.48 5.72 8.16
C ASN A 83 -24.54 5.29 9.18
N ASP A 84 -25.30 6.23 9.74
CA ASP A 84 -26.38 5.94 10.70
C ASP A 84 -27.43 5.03 10.06
N TYR A 85 -27.79 5.26 8.79
CA TYR A 85 -28.68 4.37 8.06
C TYR A 85 -28.07 2.97 7.89
N CYS A 86 -26.81 2.87 7.47
CA CYS A 86 -26.13 1.60 7.23
C CYS A 86 -25.94 0.78 8.52
N HIS A 87 -25.51 1.45 9.59
CA HIS A 87 -25.24 0.85 10.90
C HIS A 87 -26.52 0.33 11.58
N ASN A 88 -27.62 1.07 11.46
CA ASN A 88 -28.90 0.70 12.07
C ASN A 88 -29.78 -0.20 11.17
N HIS A 89 -29.35 -0.50 9.94
CA HIS A 89 -30.06 -1.42 9.07
C HIS A 89 -30.04 -2.85 9.66
N GLY A 90 -31.08 -3.63 9.36
CA GLY A 90 -31.18 -5.02 9.79
C GLY A 90 -31.19 -5.98 8.59
N PRO A 91 -30.10 -6.72 8.30
CA PRO A 91 -28.78 -6.68 8.94
C PRO A 91 -27.95 -5.41 8.63
N PRO A 92 -26.89 -5.08 9.38
CA PRO A 92 -26.06 -3.90 9.12
C PRO A 92 -25.40 -3.94 7.73
N ILE A 93 -25.33 -2.78 7.08
CA ILE A 93 -24.64 -2.60 5.79
C ILE A 93 -23.23 -2.08 6.08
N ALA A 94 -22.22 -2.72 5.51
CA ALA A 94 -20.85 -2.24 5.65
C ALA A 94 -20.66 -0.90 4.93
N PHE A 95 -20.21 0.10 5.69
CA PHE A 95 -19.96 1.46 5.22
C PHE A 95 -18.46 1.74 5.16
N ILE A 96 -17.99 2.24 4.02
CA ILE A 96 -16.62 2.69 3.82
C ILE A 96 -16.65 4.12 3.28
N LYS A 97 -15.92 5.03 3.94
CA LYS A 97 -15.70 6.39 3.44
C LYS A 97 -14.23 6.61 3.16
N ALA A 98 -13.90 7.09 1.97
CA ALA A 98 -12.53 7.44 1.62
C ALA A 98 -12.44 8.84 1.02
N GLU A 99 -11.39 9.57 1.40
CA GLU A 99 -11.08 10.88 0.83
C GLU A 99 -9.59 10.99 0.53
N VAL A 100 -9.28 11.60 -0.61
CA VAL A 100 -7.92 11.96 -0.99
C VAL A 100 -7.88 13.46 -1.24
N ARG A 101 -7.04 14.15 -0.48
CA ARG A 101 -6.83 15.60 -0.58
C ARG A 101 -5.34 15.86 -0.67
N ARG A 102 -4.85 16.09 -1.89
CA ARG A 102 -3.44 16.35 -2.20
C ARG A 102 -2.55 15.19 -1.78
N LEU A 103 -1.77 15.38 -0.72
CA LEU A 103 -0.82 14.43 -0.14
C LEU A 103 -1.39 13.81 1.14
N PHE A 104 -2.62 14.15 1.49
CA PHE A 104 -3.36 13.62 2.62
C PHE A 104 -4.46 12.70 2.11
N GLY A 105 -4.80 11.70 2.91
CA GLY A 105 -6.03 10.95 2.71
C GLY A 105 -6.49 10.29 3.99
N SER A 106 -7.74 9.86 3.96
CA SER A 106 -8.37 9.17 5.08
C SER A 106 -9.29 8.07 4.59
N VAL A 107 -9.31 6.94 5.29
CA VAL A 107 -10.32 5.89 5.17
C VAL A 107 -11.02 5.72 6.52
N PHE A 108 -12.34 5.59 6.49
CA PHE A 108 -13.16 5.18 7.61
C PHE A 108 -13.95 3.93 7.23
N CYS A 109 -13.98 2.94 8.13
CA CYS A 109 -14.74 1.71 7.96
C CYS A 109 -15.68 1.50 9.16
N ASP A 110 -16.95 1.20 8.88
CA ASP A 110 -17.95 0.74 9.85
C ASP A 110 -18.68 -0.47 9.25
N PHE A 111 -18.34 -1.66 9.75
CA PHE A 111 -18.94 -2.92 9.27
C PHE A 111 -20.11 -3.39 10.16
N GLY A 112 -20.61 -2.49 11.02
CA GLY A 112 -21.65 -2.78 11.98
C GLY A 112 -21.10 -3.36 13.30
N PRO A 113 -21.95 -3.40 14.34
CA PRO A 113 -21.54 -3.73 15.71
C PRO A 113 -21.19 -5.21 15.92
N GLU A 114 -21.64 -6.11 15.04
CA GLU A 114 -21.47 -7.57 15.17
C GLU A 114 -20.71 -8.20 13.98
N PHE A 115 -19.80 -7.45 13.36
CA PHE A 115 -18.99 -7.98 12.26
C PHE A 115 -18.07 -9.12 12.73
N THR A 116 -18.12 -10.26 12.05
CA THR A 116 -17.32 -11.44 12.38
C THR A 116 -16.16 -11.59 11.40
N VAL A 117 -14.94 -11.64 11.94
CA VAL A 117 -13.72 -11.97 11.19
C VAL A 117 -13.43 -13.46 11.38
N PHE A 118 -13.34 -14.21 10.28
CA PHE A 118 -13.06 -15.65 10.28
C PHE A 118 -11.56 -15.96 10.24
N ASP A 119 -10.79 -15.07 9.63
CA ASP A 119 -9.35 -15.17 9.47
C ASP A 119 -8.77 -13.76 9.65
N VAL A 120 -7.90 -13.57 10.65
CA VAL A 120 -7.48 -12.22 11.08
C VAL A 120 -6.26 -11.75 10.28
N ASP A 121 -5.35 -12.65 9.96
CA ASP A 121 -4.05 -12.35 9.37
C ASP A 121 -3.85 -12.98 7.98
N GLY A 122 -4.66 -13.98 7.60
CA GLY A 122 -4.49 -14.75 6.37
C GLY A 122 -3.20 -15.56 6.34
N GLU A 123 -2.57 -15.77 7.49
CA GLU A 123 -1.40 -16.63 7.61
C GLU A 123 -1.85 -18.09 7.71
N GLU A 124 -1.08 -19.00 7.10
CA GLU A 124 -1.42 -20.41 7.21
C GLU A 124 -1.31 -20.89 8.67
N PRO A 125 -2.26 -21.72 9.15
CA PRO A 125 -2.19 -22.29 10.49
C PRO A 125 -0.87 -23.03 10.71
N HIS A 126 -0.11 -22.64 11.74
CA HIS A 126 1.18 -23.24 12.00
C HIS A 126 1.02 -24.71 12.42
N THR A 127 1.77 -25.60 11.77
CA THR A 127 1.85 -27.02 12.13
C THR A 127 3.27 -27.38 12.53
N GLY A 128 3.45 -28.02 13.69
CA GLY A 128 4.76 -28.44 14.19
C GLY A 128 4.72 -29.81 14.87
N ILE A 129 5.89 -30.41 15.08
CA ILE A 129 6.04 -31.74 15.72
C ILE A 129 6.42 -31.56 17.20
N LEU A 130 5.70 -32.25 18.10
CA LEU A 130 6.01 -32.22 19.53
C LEU A 130 7.23 -33.10 19.84
N ALA A 131 8.24 -32.55 20.52
CA ALA A 131 9.40 -33.28 21.04
C ALA A 131 9.07 -34.01 22.35
N SER A 132 8.53 -33.30 23.34
CA SER A 132 8.11 -33.88 24.63
C SER A 132 7.16 -32.96 25.39
N ILE A 133 6.36 -33.54 26.30
CA ILE A 133 5.48 -32.81 27.22
C ILE A 133 5.88 -33.19 28.64
N SER A 134 6.23 -32.21 29.49
CA SER A 134 6.56 -32.44 30.89
C SER A 134 5.29 -32.67 31.72
N ASN A 135 5.41 -33.33 32.87
CA ASN A 135 4.29 -33.58 33.77
C ASN A 135 4.30 -32.62 34.97
N ASP A 136 4.60 -31.35 34.72
CA ASP A 136 4.74 -30.29 35.73
C ASP A 136 3.59 -29.27 35.67
N SER A 137 3.54 -28.37 36.66
CA SER A 137 2.66 -27.20 36.69
C SER A 137 3.50 -25.91 36.84
N PRO A 138 3.67 -25.10 35.78
CA PRO A 138 3.05 -25.23 34.46
C PRO A 138 3.70 -26.32 33.59
N THR A 139 2.87 -27.02 32.81
CA THR A 139 3.29 -28.08 31.88
C THR A 139 4.18 -27.51 30.78
N LEU A 140 5.38 -28.07 30.63
CA LEU A 140 6.34 -27.62 29.63
C LEU A 140 6.20 -28.46 28.36
N VAL A 141 5.82 -27.85 27.25
CA VAL A 141 5.76 -28.50 25.94
C VAL A 141 7.00 -28.09 25.14
N SER A 142 7.78 -29.07 24.70
CA SER A 142 8.92 -28.88 23.80
C SER A 142 8.56 -29.40 22.42
N CYS A 143 8.86 -28.64 21.36
CA CYS A 143 8.69 -29.04 19.97
C CYS A 143 10.05 -29.44 19.38
N VAL A 144 10.07 -30.34 18.39
CA VAL A 144 11.25 -30.52 17.54
C VAL A 144 11.07 -29.49 16.45
N ASP A 145 11.79 -28.36 16.47
CA ASP A 145 12.06 -27.59 15.24
C ASP A 145 13.15 -26.52 15.38
N ASP A 146 13.83 -26.33 14.24
CA ASP A 146 15.01 -25.51 13.94
C ASP A 146 14.64 -24.06 13.52
N GLU A 147 13.43 -23.56 13.85
CA GLU A 147 13.03 -22.19 13.53
C GLU A 147 12.45 -21.45 14.75
N ARG A 148 13.13 -20.37 15.15
CA ARG A 148 12.74 -19.47 16.24
C ARG A 148 11.65 -18.50 15.75
N LEU A 149 10.51 -18.50 16.43
CA LEU A 149 9.56 -17.38 16.39
C LEU A 149 9.99 -16.31 17.40
N GLU A 150 10.30 -15.12 16.91
CA GLU A 150 10.61 -13.96 17.74
C GLU A 150 9.32 -13.20 18.07
N PHE A 151 8.91 -13.21 19.34
CA PHE A 151 8.04 -12.18 19.89
C PHE A 151 8.90 -11.15 20.62
N GLN A 152 8.61 -9.87 20.40
CA GLN A 152 9.14 -8.77 21.21
C GLN A 152 8.13 -8.40 22.29
N ASP A 153 8.64 -8.06 23.48
CA ASP A 153 7.89 -7.32 24.49
C ASP A 153 8.84 -6.36 25.24
N ARG A 154 8.51 -5.05 25.21
CA ARG A 154 9.01 -3.96 26.07
C ARG A 154 10.46 -3.46 25.95
N ASP A 155 10.76 -2.61 24.96
CA ASP A 155 11.98 -1.79 25.01
C ASP A 155 11.74 -0.27 25.09
N LEU A 156 12.58 0.34 25.94
CA LEU A 156 12.72 1.77 26.25
C LEU A 156 14.16 2.17 25.95
N VAL A 157 14.39 3.36 25.40
CA VAL A 157 15.71 3.82 24.92
C VAL A 157 16.47 4.74 25.90
N VAL A 158 17.80 4.64 25.89
CA VAL A 158 18.77 5.47 26.62
C VAL A 158 19.85 5.97 25.63
N PHE A 159 20.32 7.20 25.80
CA PHE A 159 21.35 7.82 24.94
C PHE A 159 22.75 7.71 25.57
N SER A 160 23.77 7.38 24.78
CA SER A 160 25.19 7.49 25.14
C SER A 160 26.05 7.96 23.97
N GLU A 161 27.20 8.57 24.27
CA GLU A 161 28.24 9.07 23.34
C GLU A 161 28.04 10.45 22.68
N ILE A 162 27.46 11.39 23.41
CA ILE A 162 27.51 12.81 23.03
C ILE A 162 28.84 13.43 23.49
N ARG A 163 29.72 13.79 22.55
CA ARG A 163 30.95 14.54 22.82
C ARG A 163 30.66 16.05 22.85
N GLY A 164 31.13 16.71 23.91
CA GLY A 164 30.96 18.16 24.11
C GLY A 164 29.99 18.55 25.21
N MET A 165 29.20 17.60 25.76
CA MET A 165 28.30 17.82 26.90
C MET A 165 28.29 16.60 27.85
N THR A 166 29.26 16.52 28.75
CA THR A 166 29.52 15.35 29.63
C THR A 166 28.56 15.17 30.82
N LYS A 167 27.41 15.86 30.87
CA LYS A 167 26.39 15.72 31.93
C LYS A 167 25.02 15.23 31.43
N LEU A 168 24.92 14.82 30.16
CA LEU A 168 23.72 14.23 29.55
C LEU A 168 23.77 12.69 29.46
N ASN A 169 24.77 12.06 30.08
CA ASN A 169 24.94 10.60 30.13
C ASN A 169 24.35 9.98 31.42
N ASP A 170 23.35 10.60 32.08
CA ASP A 170 22.92 10.25 33.44
C ASP A 170 21.56 9.53 33.55
N GLY A 171 20.94 9.19 32.42
CA GLY A 171 19.89 8.16 32.35
C GLY A 171 18.58 8.46 33.08
N LYS A 172 18.16 9.73 33.24
CA LYS A 172 16.88 10.09 33.92
C LYS A 172 15.91 10.89 33.03
N PRO A 173 14.62 10.51 32.94
CA PRO A 173 13.64 11.18 32.07
C PRO A 173 12.97 12.40 32.72
N ARG A 174 12.96 13.58 32.05
CA ARG A 174 12.16 14.79 32.45
C ARG A 174 11.76 15.72 31.28
N LYS A 175 10.70 16.52 31.51
CA LYS A 175 9.92 17.38 30.58
C LYS A 175 10.44 18.83 30.40
N ILE A 176 9.94 19.45 29.33
CA ILE A 176 10.44 20.59 28.52
C ILE A 176 9.97 21.99 28.97
N LYS A 177 10.81 23.01 28.75
CA LYS A 177 10.43 24.42 28.49
C LYS A 177 11.29 24.97 27.34
N SER A 178 10.64 25.19 26.19
CA SER A 178 11.10 25.27 24.78
C SER A 178 12.27 26.20 24.39
N ALA A 179 13.11 25.76 23.45
CA ALA A 179 13.20 26.27 22.06
C ALA A 179 13.70 25.14 21.12
N ARG A 180 13.11 24.99 19.93
CA ARG A 180 13.21 23.83 19.03
C ARG A 180 13.91 24.17 17.69
N PRO A 181 14.39 23.16 16.93
CA PRO A 181 14.77 23.32 15.52
C PRO A 181 13.59 23.82 14.66
N TYR A 182 13.89 24.56 13.59
CA TYR A 182 12.96 25.24 12.66
C TYR A 182 12.40 26.61 13.10
N LEU A 183 12.97 27.21 14.15
CA LEU A 183 12.76 28.62 14.49
C LEU A 183 14.10 29.37 14.40
N PHE A 184 14.14 30.49 13.69
CA PHE A 184 15.15 31.52 13.91
C PHE A 184 14.43 32.83 14.21
N ILE A 185 14.98 33.60 15.15
CA ILE A 185 14.58 34.98 15.42
C ILE A 185 15.53 35.85 14.61
N LEU A 186 14.99 36.81 13.86
CA LEU A 186 15.79 37.88 13.26
C LEU A 186 15.94 39.01 14.28
N GLU A 187 17.13 39.57 14.41
CA GLU A 187 17.41 40.78 15.22
C GLU A 187 17.01 42.07 14.48
N GLU A 188 15.85 42.09 13.83
CA GLU A 188 15.31 43.30 13.21
C GLU A 188 13.96 43.69 13.82
N ASP A 189 13.84 44.97 14.17
CA ASP A 189 12.61 45.57 14.67
C ASP A 189 11.63 45.81 13.51
N THR A 190 10.72 44.86 13.32
CA THR A 190 9.68 44.90 12.28
C THR A 190 8.40 45.61 12.73
N THR A 191 8.42 46.31 13.87
CA THR A 191 7.23 46.98 14.45
C THR A 191 6.66 48.08 13.54
N ASN A 192 7.45 48.59 12.59
CA ASN A 192 7.02 49.54 11.55
C ASN A 192 6.65 48.90 10.21
N PHE A 193 6.61 47.57 10.12
CA PHE A 193 6.23 46.88 8.88
C PHE A 193 4.70 46.84 8.78
N GLY A 194 4.18 47.08 7.59
CA GLY A 194 2.75 46.89 7.32
C GLY A 194 2.34 45.45 7.62
N SER A 195 1.14 45.26 8.14
CA SER A 195 0.58 43.93 8.40
C SER A 195 0.60 43.09 7.12
N TYR A 196 0.98 41.82 7.23
CA TYR A 196 0.90 40.89 6.10
C TYR A 196 -0.57 40.64 5.73
N GLU A 197 -0.99 41.07 4.53
CA GLU A 197 -2.41 41.17 4.16
C GLU A 197 -2.99 39.97 3.37
N LYS A 198 -2.23 38.91 3.03
CA LYS A 198 -2.78 37.78 2.23
C LYS A 198 -2.42 36.38 2.70
N GLY A 199 -3.43 35.67 3.23
CA GLY A 199 -3.43 34.23 3.53
C GLY A 199 -4.84 33.71 3.89
N GLY A 200 -5.87 34.28 3.25
CA GLY A 200 -7.23 34.34 3.78
C GLY A 200 -7.99 33.03 4.00
N ASP A 201 -7.57 31.90 3.42
CA ASP A 201 -8.28 30.62 3.57
C ASP A 201 -7.56 29.63 4.48
N ALA A 202 -6.23 29.59 4.44
CA ALA A 202 -5.45 28.75 5.36
C ALA A 202 -5.53 29.25 6.81
N GLN A 203 -5.53 30.58 7.02
CA GLN A 203 -5.69 31.15 8.37
C GLN A 203 -7.10 30.90 8.93
N LYS A 204 -8.13 30.93 8.08
CA LYS A 204 -9.50 30.55 8.47
C LYS A 204 -9.57 29.08 8.86
N LEU A 205 -8.89 28.19 8.13
CA LEU A 205 -8.82 26.77 8.51
C LEU A 205 -8.20 26.60 9.90
N ILE A 206 -7.10 27.29 10.21
CA ILE A 206 -6.46 27.23 11.53
C ILE A 206 -7.42 27.70 12.64
N SER A 207 -8.21 28.74 12.39
CA SER A 207 -9.26 29.20 13.32
C SER A 207 -10.31 28.11 13.52
N ILE A 208 -10.87 27.57 12.44
CA ILE A 208 -11.90 26.52 12.48
C ILE A 208 -11.38 25.28 13.23
N VAL A 209 -10.14 24.87 12.99
CA VAL A 209 -9.54 23.71 13.67
C VAL A 209 -9.35 23.99 15.16
N SER A 210 -8.96 25.22 15.52
CA SER A 210 -8.88 25.63 16.93
C SER A 210 -10.25 25.55 17.61
N ASP A 211 -11.29 26.07 16.95
CA ASP A 211 -12.67 26.07 17.46
C ASP A 211 -13.19 24.63 17.64
N ILE A 212 -12.95 23.76 16.65
CA ILE A 212 -13.28 22.33 16.74
C ILE A 212 -12.54 21.68 17.91
N ASN A 213 -11.23 21.91 18.02
CA ASN A 213 -10.40 21.33 19.07
C ASN A 213 -10.82 21.78 20.47
N GLU A 214 -11.30 23.02 20.62
CA GLU A 214 -11.87 23.51 21.87
C GLU A 214 -13.18 22.80 22.24
N GLY A 215 -13.99 22.43 21.23
CA GLY A 215 -15.22 21.66 21.38
C GLY A 215 -15.04 20.15 21.55
N SER A 216 -13.83 19.59 21.33
CA SER A 216 -13.58 18.14 21.27
C SER A 216 -13.57 17.40 22.62
N GLY A 217 -13.82 18.06 23.75
CA GLY A 217 -13.86 17.41 25.07
C GLY A 217 -12.58 16.61 25.38
N ASP A 218 -12.73 15.31 25.64
CA ASP A 218 -11.61 14.38 25.92
C ASP A 218 -10.68 14.15 24.71
N GLY A 219 -11.14 14.46 23.49
CA GLY A 219 -10.33 14.40 22.26
C GLY A 219 -9.50 15.65 21.97
N LYS A 220 -9.50 16.63 22.88
CA LYS A 220 -8.78 17.89 22.71
C LYS A 220 -7.26 17.68 22.66
N LEU A 221 -6.65 18.17 21.60
CA LEU A 221 -5.20 18.19 21.42
C LEU A 221 -4.58 19.39 22.15
N ASN A 222 -3.47 19.13 22.85
CA ASN A 222 -2.71 20.17 23.56
C ASN A 222 -1.79 20.99 22.64
N ASP A 223 -1.36 20.40 21.51
CA ASP A 223 -0.47 21.03 20.54
C ASP A 223 -1.03 20.75 19.14
N ILE A 224 -1.39 21.82 18.42
CA ILE A 224 -1.87 21.77 17.05
C ILE A 224 -0.71 22.22 16.18
N ASN A 225 -0.29 21.41 15.22
CA ASN A 225 0.78 21.77 14.30
C ASN A 225 0.24 22.70 13.19
N PRO A 226 0.48 24.03 13.24
CA PRO A 226 -0.07 24.96 12.26
C PRO A 226 0.52 24.73 10.87
N LYS A 227 1.74 24.19 10.77
CA LYS A 227 2.41 23.91 9.50
C LYS A 227 1.72 22.77 8.74
N LEU A 228 1.25 21.75 9.46
CA LEU A 228 0.50 20.64 8.87
C LEU A 228 -0.86 21.12 8.33
N LEU A 229 -1.56 21.94 9.11
CA LEU A 229 -2.83 22.55 8.69
C LEU A 229 -2.66 23.45 7.48
N LEU A 230 -1.55 24.20 7.43
CA LEU A 230 -1.20 25.04 6.30
C LEU A 230 -0.96 24.19 5.04
N TYR A 231 -0.23 23.06 5.16
CA TYR A 231 -0.02 22.13 4.05
C TYR A 231 -1.31 21.48 3.57
N PHE A 232 -2.21 21.14 4.49
CA PHE A 232 -3.54 20.62 4.17
C PHE A 232 -4.39 21.66 3.44
N ALA A 233 -4.43 22.90 3.92
CA ALA A 233 -5.21 23.98 3.31
C ALA A 233 -4.76 24.27 1.86
N PHE A 234 -3.44 24.27 1.62
CA PHE A 234 -2.90 24.53 0.30
C PHE A 234 -3.20 23.38 -0.67
N GLY A 235 -4.00 23.67 -1.69
CA GLY A 235 -4.31 22.68 -2.73
C GLY A 235 -5.19 21.52 -2.24
N ALA A 236 -6.01 21.71 -1.19
CA ALA A 236 -6.90 20.69 -0.61
C ALA A 236 -7.89 20.04 -1.60
N ARG A 237 -8.07 20.64 -2.78
CA ARG A 237 -8.93 20.15 -3.87
C ARG A 237 -8.19 19.30 -4.91
N ALA A 238 -6.87 19.20 -4.81
CA ALA A 238 -6.07 18.40 -5.73
C ALA A 238 -6.23 16.92 -5.42
N VAL A 239 -6.33 16.09 -6.46
CA VAL A 239 -6.24 14.64 -6.33
C VAL A 239 -5.03 14.19 -7.13
N LEU A 240 -4.08 13.54 -6.44
CA LEU A 240 -2.86 13.04 -7.06
C LEU A 240 -3.02 11.57 -7.43
N ASN A 241 -2.64 11.18 -8.65
CA ASN A 241 -2.77 9.79 -9.12
C ASN A 241 -2.14 8.75 -8.19
N PRO A 242 -0.92 8.95 -7.62
CA PRO A 242 -0.35 7.99 -6.67
C PRO A 242 -1.18 7.81 -5.41
N MET A 243 -1.74 8.90 -4.88
CA MET A 243 -2.59 8.87 -3.68
C MET A 243 -3.93 8.20 -3.99
N ALA A 244 -4.55 8.51 -5.13
CA ALA A 244 -5.77 7.85 -5.58
C ALA A 244 -5.56 6.34 -5.81
N ALA A 245 -4.43 5.93 -6.39
CA ALA A 245 -4.10 4.52 -6.59
C ALA A 245 -3.90 3.79 -5.25
N MET A 246 -3.17 4.38 -4.31
CA MET A 246 -2.95 3.80 -2.99
C MET A 246 -4.26 3.64 -2.21
N PHE A 247 -5.04 4.71 -2.09
CA PHE A 247 -6.33 4.67 -1.39
C PHE A 247 -7.36 3.79 -2.12
N GLY A 248 -7.35 3.76 -3.45
CA GLY A 248 -8.19 2.84 -4.23
C GLY A 248 -7.86 1.38 -3.94
N GLY A 249 -6.58 1.02 -3.81
CA GLY A 249 -6.15 -0.32 -3.40
C GLY A 249 -6.59 -0.66 -1.97
N ILE A 250 -6.40 0.25 -1.02
CA ILE A 250 -6.83 0.07 0.38
C ILE A 250 -8.35 -0.14 0.45
N VAL A 251 -9.13 0.75 -0.16
CA VAL A 251 -10.60 0.66 -0.18
C VAL A 251 -11.06 -0.62 -0.88
N GLY A 252 -10.44 -0.98 -2.00
CA GLY A 252 -10.73 -2.24 -2.69
C GLY A 252 -10.53 -3.45 -1.79
N GLN A 253 -9.46 -3.46 -0.98
CA GLN A 253 -9.24 -4.51 0.01
C GLN A 253 -10.29 -4.48 1.12
N GLU A 254 -10.63 -3.31 1.67
CA GLU A 254 -11.67 -3.19 2.73
C GLU A 254 -13.04 -3.68 2.25
N VAL A 255 -13.39 -3.44 0.98
CA VAL A 255 -14.60 -4.02 0.34
C VAL A 255 -14.55 -5.55 0.36
N VAL A 256 -13.42 -6.15 0.01
CA VAL A 256 -13.24 -7.62 0.06
C VAL A 256 -13.37 -8.13 1.49
N LYS A 257 -12.78 -7.44 2.47
CA LYS A 257 -12.90 -7.80 3.90
C LYS A 257 -14.36 -7.77 4.35
N ALA A 258 -15.09 -6.70 4.03
CA ALA A 258 -16.50 -6.57 4.35
C ALA A 258 -17.36 -7.71 3.77
N CYS A 259 -17.05 -8.15 2.54
CA CYS A 259 -17.80 -9.22 1.88
C CYS A 259 -17.45 -10.63 2.37
N SER A 260 -16.20 -10.84 2.82
CA SER A 260 -15.65 -12.19 3.07
C SER A 260 -15.49 -12.52 4.55
N GLY A 261 -15.38 -11.52 5.42
CA GLY A 261 -14.92 -11.71 6.79
C GLY A 261 -13.48 -12.20 6.90
N GLN A 262 -12.68 -12.10 5.83
CA GLN A 262 -11.25 -12.41 5.84
C GLN A 262 -10.43 -11.14 6.02
N PHE A 263 -9.36 -11.24 6.80
CA PHE A 263 -8.47 -10.19 7.29
C PHE A 263 -9.12 -9.20 8.26
N HIS A 264 -8.31 -8.70 9.19
CA HIS A 264 -8.72 -7.63 10.09
C HIS A 264 -9.02 -6.34 9.30
N PRO A 265 -10.22 -5.73 9.45
CA PRO A 265 -10.55 -4.47 8.80
C PRO A 265 -9.85 -3.29 9.44
N ILE A 266 -9.80 -2.15 8.74
CA ILE A 266 -9.41 -0.90 9.39
C ILE A 266 -10.44 -0.58 10.49
N PHE A 267 -9.98 -0.36 11.72
CA PHE A 267 -10.86 -0.09 12.86
C PHE A 267 -10.40 1.16 13.64
N GLN A 268 -10.99 2.33 13.42
CA GLN A 268 -11.99 2.69 12.42
C GLN A 268 -11.49 3.73 11.42
N PHE A 269 -10.55 4.56 11.85
CA PHE A 269 -9.97 5.62 11.04
C PHE A 269 -8.54 5.29 10.67
N PHE A 270 -8.23 5.40 9.38
CA PHE A 270 -6.89 5.40 8.85
C PHE A 270 -6.62 6.76 8.23
N TYR A 271 -5.62 7.47 8.75
CA TYR A 271 -5.13 8.73 8.19
C TYR A 271 -3.71 8.51 7.67
N PHE A 272 -3.43 9.06 6.48
CA PHE A 272 -2.11 9.02 5.88
C PHE A 272 -1.77 10.37 5.26
N ASP A 273 -0.51 10.76 5.37
CA ASP A 273 0.05 11.86 4.61
C ASP A 273 1.45 11.54 4.07
N SER A 274 1.83 12.22 3.00
CA SER A 274 3.17 12.16 2.43
C SER A 274 3.71 13.58 2.21
N VAL A 275 3.74 14.38 3.27
CA VAL A 275 4.23 15.77 3.21
C VAL A 275 5.72 15.86 2.83
N GLU A 276 6.48 14.79 3.01
CA GLU A 276 7.89 14.67 2.61
C GLU A 276 8.06 14.74 1.08
N SER A 277 7.00 14.45 0.33
CA SER A 277 6.98 14.60 -1.13
C SER A 277 6.96 16.06 -1.58
N LEU A 278 6.71 17.01 -0.67
CA LEU A 278 6.70 18.43 -1.02
C LEU A 278 8.10 18.93 -1.38
N PRO A 279 8.22 19.81 -2.39
CA PRO A 279 9.50 20.42 -2.74
C PRO A 279 10.12 21.14 -1.53
N THR A 280 11.41 20.94 -1.32
CA THR A 280 12.18 21.58 -0.25
C THR A 280 12.51 23.03 -0.57
N GLU A 281 12.62 23.36 -1.86
CA GLU A 281 12.87 24.72 -2.34
C GLU A 281 11.58 25.56 -2.31
N PRO A 282 11.66 26.85 -1.93
CA PRO A 282 10.51 27.75 -1.95
C PRO A 282 10.00 27.97 -3.38
N ILE A 283 8.70 27.80 -3.55
CA ILE A 283 8.00 27.97 -4.84
C ILE A 283 7.22 29.28 -4.80
N GLU A 284 7.24 30.02 -5.91
CA GLU A 284 6.53 31.29 -6.00
C GLU A 284 5.01 31.06 -6.05
N PRO A 285 4.19 31.88 -5.38
CA PRO A 285 2.74 31.74 -5.41
C PRO A 285 2.14 31.69 -6.82
N SER A 286 2.74 32.40 -7.79
CA SER A 286 2.33 32.38 -9.19
C SER A 286 2.44 31.00 -9.85
N ASP A 287 3.35 30.15 -9.35
CA ASP A 287 3.60 28.84 -9.93
C ASP A 287 2.48 27.84 -9.65
N PHE A 288 1.66 28.07 -8.63
CA PHE A 288 0.50 27.21 -8.29
C PHE A 288 -0.76 27.56 -9.07
N ARG A 289 -0.71 28.58 -9.94
CA ARG A 289 -1.87 29.04 -10.71
C ARG A 289 -2.31 27.94 -11.70
N PRO A 290 -3.61 27.59 -11.74
CA PRO A 290 -4.11 26.63 -12.72
C PRO A 290 -3.89 27.14 -14.13
N LEU A 291 -3.47 26.25 -15.03
CA LEU A 291 -3.13 26.56 -16.41
C LEU A 291 -4.18 26.02 -17.40
N ASN A 292 -5.29 25.48 -16.87
CA ASN A 292 -6.33 24.79 -17.64
C ASN A 292 -5.75 23.62 -18.44
N PHE A 293 -4.97 22.78 -17.75
CA PHE A 293 -4.30 21.63 -18.31
C PHE A 293 -4.59 20.37 -17.51
N ARG A 294 -4.42 19.20 -18.14
CA ARG A 294 -4.69 17.90 -17.49
C ARG A 294 -3.84 17.63 -16.23
N TYR A 295 -2.79 18.42 -16.01
CA TYR A 295 -1.89 18.31 -14.86
C TYR A 295 -2.10 19.41 -13.80
N ASP A 296 -3.22 20.15 -13.85
CA ASP A 296 -3.49 21.25 -12.90
C ASP A 296 -3.52 20.78 -11.44
N ALA A 297 -3.97 19.54 -11.18
CA ALA A 297 -3.90 18.96 -9.85
C ALA A 297 -2.45 18.85 -9.36
N GLN A 298 -1.53 18.32 -10.17
CA GLN A 298 -0.10 18.26 -9.84
C GLN A 298 0.53 19.64 -9.72
N ILE A 299 0.17 20.58 -10.61
CA ILE A 299 0.67 21.97 -10.58
C ILE A 299 0.27 22.66 -9.28
N SER A 300 -0.96 22.46 -8.82
CA SER A 300 -1.42 23.06 -7.56
C SER A 300 -0.69 22.54 -6.32
N VAL A 301 0.06 21.43 -6.45
CA VAL A 301 0.80 20.80 -5.35
C VAL A 301 2.30 21.07 -5.44
N PHE A 302 2.88 20.90 -6.62
CA PHE A 302 4.34 20.96 -6.85
C PHE A 302 4.79 22.24 -7.57
N GLY A 303 3.85 23.08 -7.99
CA GLY A 303 4.13 24.29 -8.76
C GLY A 303 4.46 24.02 -10.22
N SER A 304 4.26 25.03 -11.06
CA SER A 304 4.54 25.00 -12.49
C SER A 304 6.03 25.13 -12.81
N LYS A 305 6.93 25.45 -11.86
CA LYS A 305 8.38 25.41 -12.11
C LYS A 305 8.92 23.99 -12.27
N LEU A 306 8.30 23.01 -11.60
CA LEU A 306 8.54 21.59 -11.89
C LEU A 306 8.19 21.26 -13.37
N ARG A 307 7.40 22.11 -14.06
CA ARG A 307 7.14 22.01 -15.50
C ARG A 307 8.33 22.34 -16.39
N ARG A 308 9.38 23.03 -15.93
CA ARG A 308 10.61 23.16 -16.76
C ARG A 308 11.20 21.77 -17.02
N ASN A 309 11.05 20.86 -16.07
CA ASN A 309 11.30 19.43 -16.23
C ASN A 309 10.13 18.69 -16.92
N TRP A 310 8.87 19.13 -16.81
CA TRP A 310 7.74 18.48 -17.52
C TRP A 310 7.55 18.85 -19.00
N LYS A 311 8.09 19.95 -19.49
CA LYS A 311 8.25 20.17 -20.94
C LYS A 311 9.22 19.12 -21.52
N MET A 312 10.19 18.68 -20.71
CA MET A 312 10.95 17.46 -21.00
C MET A 312 10.11 16.20 -20.82
N LEU A 313 9.11 16.11 -19.93
CA LEU A 313 8.20 14.95 -19.87
C LEU A 313 7.33 14.75 -21.12
N SER A 314 6.89 15.82 -21.80
CA SER A 314 6.25 15.70 -23.12
C SER A 314 7.21 15.27 -24.23
N GLN A 315 8.51 15.26 -23.94
CA GLN A 315 9.60 14.73 -24.78
C GLN A 315 10.31 13.55 -24.09
N ALA A 316 9.82 13.08 -22.94
CA ALA A 316 10.52 12.09 -22.14
C ALA A 316 10.16 10.76 -22.73
N LYS A 317 11.18 10.09 -23.21
CA LYS A 317 11.08 8.75 -23.72
C LYS A 317 10.91 7.80 -22.53
N LEU A 318 9.78 7.10 -22.49
CA LEU A 318 9.55 5.99 -21.58
C LEU A 318 9.87 4.70 -22.33
N THR A 319 10.88 3.97 -21.90
CA THR A 319 11.14 2.62 -22.44
C THR A 319 10.56 1.59 -21.47
N VAL A 320 9.70 0.70 -21.97
CA VAL A 320 9.10 -0.41 -21.22
C VAL A 320 9.54 -1.71 -21.87
N THR A 321 10.03 -2.66 -21.10
CA THR A 321 10.42 -3.98 -21.60
C THR A 321 9.78 -5.08 -20.77
N ASP A 322 9.26 -6.09 -21.44
CA ASP A 322 8.65 -7.28 -20.86
C ASP A 322 8.65 -8.36 -21.95
N ASP A 323 9.24 -9.54 -21.67
CA ASP A 323 9.32 -10.64 -22.63
C ASP A 323 8.12 -11.59 -22.59
N ASP A 324 7.15 -11.33 -21.71
CA ASP A 324 5.94 -12.13 -21.63
C ASP A 324 4.83 -11.66 -22.59
N VAL A 325 3.92 -12.59 -22.85
CA VAL A 325 2.64 -12.34 -23.51
C VAL A 325 1.50 -12.24 -22.49
N VAL A 326 0.42 -11.58 -22.88
CA VAL A 326 -0.79 -11.47 -22.05
C VAL A 326 -1.46 -12.84 -21.92
N GLU A 327 -1.68 -13.27 -20.69
CA GLU A 327 -2.42 -14.49 -20.37
C GLU A 327 -3.75 -14.19 -19.66
N LYS A 328 -4.69 -15.12 -19.73
CA LYS A 328 -5.99 -15.02 -19.04
C LYS A 328 -5.82 -14.82 -17.52
N SER A 329 -4.81 -15.45 -16.93
CA SER A 329 -4.48 -15.34 -15.50
C SER A 329 -4.06 -13.92 -15.10
N ASN A 330 -3.64 -13.09 -16.06
CA ASN A 330 -3.14 -11.73 -15.80
C ASN A 330 -4.26 -10.69 -15.68
N LEU A 331 -5.40 -10.92 -16.35
CA LEU A 331 -6.51 -9.97 -16.48
C LEU A 331 -7.13 -9.57 -15.12
N THR A 332 -6.95 -10.40 -14.08
CA THR A 332 -7.44 -10.13 -12.73
C THR A 332 -6.72 -8.99 -12.03
N ARG A 333 -5.48 -8.66 -12.43
CA ARG A 333 -4.62 -7.66 -11.76
C ARG A 333 -3.92 -6.69 -12.70
N GLN A 334 -3.87 -6.98 -14.00
CA GLN A 334 -3.22 -6.14 -15.02
C GLN A 334 -4.28 -5.49 -15.91
N PHE A 335 -4.95 -4.47 -15.37
CA PHE A 335 -6.14 -3.84 -15.95
C PHE A 335 -5.93 -3.12 -17.31
N LEU A 336 -4.68 -2.97 -17.77
CA LEU A 336 -4.39 -2.48 -19.12
C LEU A 336 -4.70 -3.51 -20.21
N PHE A 337 -4.96 -4.77 -19.82
CA PHE A 337 -5.19 -5.86 -20.75
C PHE A 337 -6.65 -6.32 -20.73
N HIS A 338 -7.16 -6.71 -21.90
CA HIS A 338 -8.49 -7.28 -22.07
C HIS A 338 -8.41 -8.66 -22.72
N ASP A 339 -9.53 -9.39 -22.74
CA ASP A 339 -9.60 -10.75 -23.31
C ASP A 339 -9.09 -10.83 -24.75
N TRP A 340 -9.32 -9.79 -25.57
CA TRP A 340 -8.84 -9.74 -26.96
C TRP A 340 -7.33 -9.49 -27.08
N ASN A 341 -6.63 -9.16 -25.99
CA ASN A 341 -5.18 -8.98 -25.98
C ASN A 341 -4.43 -10.27 -25.66
N ILE A 342 -5.11 -11.37 -25.31
CA ILE A 342 -4.47 -12.64 -24.96
C ILE A 342 -3.55 -13.12 -26.09
N GLY A 343 -2.32 -13.49 -25.73
CA GLY A 343 -1.26 -13.92 -26.65
C GLY A 343 -0.45 -12.78 -27.29
N GLN A 344 -0.82 -11.52 -27.05
CA GLN A 344 -0.03 -10.36 -27.52
C GLN A 344 1.03 -9.98 -26.49
N ALA A 345 2.14 -9.35 -26.93
CA ALA A 345 3.21 -8.91 -26.04
C ALA A 345 2.73 -7.86 -25.03
N LYS A 346 3.01 -8.08 -23.74
CA LYS A 346 2.55 -7.21 -22.65
C LYS A 346 3.02 -5.77 -22.82
N SER A 347 4.31 -5.57 -23.10
CA SER A 347 4.92 -4.25 -23.26
C SER A 347 4.27 -3.44 -24.40
N THR A 348 3.97 -4.09 -25.52
CA THR A 348 3.40 -3.45 -26.72
C THR A 348 1.94 -3.04 -26.47
N VAL A 349 1.14 -3.94 -25.89
CA VAL A 349 -0.26 -3.63 -25.53
C VAL A 349 -0.31 -2.53 -24.47
N ALA A 350 0.51 -2.61 -23.42
CA ALA A 350 0.55 -1.61 -22.37
C ALA A 350 0.91 -0.23 -22.92
N ALA A 351 1.91 -0.14 -23.81
CA ALA A 351 2.28 1.11 -24.47
C ALA A 351 1.13 1.68 -25.31
N SER A 352 0.45 0.83 -26.09
CA SER A 352 -0.71 1.24 -26.90
C SER A 352 -1.85 1.79 -26.03
N VAL A 353 -2.21 1.10 -24.95
CA VAL A 353 -3.29 1.54 -24.06
C VAL A 353 -2.90 2.80 -23.31
N ALA A 354 -1.66 2.91 -22.83
CA ALA A 354 -1.18 4.12 -22.18
C ALA A 354 -1.22 5.35 -23.10
N ALA A 355 -0.93 5.18 -24.39
CA ALA A 355 -1.05 6.24 -25.38
C ALA A 355 -2.51 6.70 -25.58
N THR A 356 -3.52 5.83 -25.40
CA THR A 356 -4.94 6.25 -25.42
C THR A 356 -5.31 7.08 -24.20
N ILE A 357 -4.74 6.77 -23.03
CA ILE A 357 -4.97 7.51 -21.78
C ILE A 357 -4.28 8.88 -21.85
N ASN A 358 -3.08 8.92 -22.42
CA ASN A 358 -2.31 10.14 -22.59
C ASN A 358 -1.54 10.18 -23.92
N PRO A 359 -2.12 10.84 -24.95
CA PRO A 359 -1.48 10.94 -26.27
C PRO A 359 -0.14 11.67 -26.30
N HIS A 360 0.24 12.36 -25.23
CA HIS A 360 1.53 13.04 -25.11
C HIS A 360 2.67 12.12 -24.61
N LEU A 361 2.38 10.86 -24.28
CA LEU A 361 3.41 9.90 -23.88
C LEU A 361 4.21 9.44 -25.11
N CYS A 362 5.54 9.46 -24.99
CA CYS A 362 6.45 8.87 -25.96
C CYS A 362 6.97 7.55 -25.38
N ILE A 363 6.40 6.43 -25.82
CA ILE A 363 6.69 5.10 -25.26
C ILE A 363 7.39 4.24 -26.31
N GLU A 364 8.52 3.65 -25.93
CA GLU A 364 9.19 2.59 -26.67
C GLU A 364 8.95 1.26 -25.95
N ALA A 365 8.27 0.34 -26.62
CA ALA A 365 8.01 -1.00 -26.09
C ALA A 365 9.03 -2.00 -26.64
N LEU A 366 9.74 -2.66 -25.74
CA LEU A 366 10.69 -3.73 -26.03
C LEU A 366 10.14 -5.06 -25.49
N GLN A 367 10.62 -6.17 -26.04
CA GLN A 367 10.18 -7.52 -25.65
C GLN A 367 11.35 -8.36 -25.13
N ASN A 368 12.41 -7.68 -24.69
CA ASN A 368 13.67 -8.32 -24.30
C ASN A 368 13.69 -8.53 -22.78
N ARG A 369 14.00 -9.77 -22.37
CA ARG A 369 14.22 -10.09 -20.96
C ARG A 369 15.48 -9.39 -20.47
N VAL A 370 15.35 -8.53 -19.46
CA VAL A 370 16.51 -7.83 -18.90
C VAL A 370 17.44 -8.85 -18.23
N GLY A 371 18.68 -8.89 -18.69
CA GLY A 371 19.69 -9.82 -18.18
C GLY A 371 20.97 -9.80 -19.02
N PRO A 372 22.00 -10.54 -18.61
CA PRO A 372 23.31 -10.53 -19.27
C PRO A 372 23.26 -10.86 -20.78
N GLU A 373 22.29 -11.68 -21.19
CA GLU A 373 22.12 -12.12 -22.58
C GLU A 373 21.62 -11.00 -23.52
N THR A 374 21.09 -9.90 -22.97
CA THR A 374 20.48 -8.81 -23.74
C THR A 374 21.25 -7.49 -23.62
N GLU A 375 22.51 -7.53 -23.17
CA GLU A 375 23.36 -6.33 -23.06
C GLU A 375 23.69 -5.69 -24.42
N ASN A 376 23.51 -6.42 -25.52
CA ASN A 376 23.57 -5.85 -26.87
C ASN A 376 22.35 -4.95 -27.19
N VAL A 377 21.23 -5.13 -26.48
CA VAL A 377 20.03 -4.30 -26.60
C VAL A 377 20.04 -3.21 -25.53
N PHE A 378 20.38 -3.57 -24.29
CA PHE A 378 20.54 -2.67 -23.16
C PHE A 378 22.02 -2.31 -22.96
N ASP A 379 22.59 -1.71 -23.99
CA ASP A 379 24.00 -1.34 -24.03
C ASP A 379 24.33 -0.14 -23.12
N ASP A 380 25.60 0.22 -23.05
CA ASP A 380 26.07 1.34 -22.22
C ASP A 380 25.37 2.65 -22.59
N SER A 381 25.10 2.87 -23.88
CA SER A 381 24.39 4.07 -24.35
C SER A 381 22.94 4.11 -23.85
N PHE A 382 22.25 2.97 -23.84
CA PHE A 382 20.93 2.86 -23.25
C PHE A 382 20.95 3.27 -21.79
N TRP A 383 21.82 2.65 -20.98
CA TRP A 383 21.88 2.91 -19.54
C TRP A 383 22.31 4.34 -19.23
N GLU A 384 23.34 4.88 -19.88
CA GLU A 384 23.83 6.25 -19.66
C GLU A 384 22.75 7.31 -19.88
N ASN A 385 21.85 7.09 -20.85
CA ASN A 385 20.78 8.03 -21.20
C ASN A 385 19.57 7.95 -20.25
N LEU A 386 19.50 6.98 -19.34
CA LEU A 386 18.41 6.88 -18.37
C LEU A 386 18.52 7.94 -17.28
N SER A 387 17.37 8.48 -16.88
CA SER A 387 17.26 9.38 -15.72
C SER A 387 16.92 8.62 -14.43
N VAL A 388 16.08 7.59 -14.54
CA VAL A 388 15.59 6.77 -13.42
C VAL A 388 15.20 5.40 -13.96
N VAL A 389 15.36 4.37 -13.14
CA VAL A 389 14.93 2.99 -13.43
C VAL A 389 13.81 2.62 -12.47
N ILE A 390 12.75 1.99 -12.97
CA ILE A 390 11.60 1.56 -12.16
C ILE A 390 11.40 0.07 -12.37
N ASN A 391 11.57 -0.71 -11.30
CA ASN A 391 11.38 -2.16 -11.32
C ASN A 391 9.91 -2.53 -11.07
N ALA A 392 9.39 -3.40 -11.93
CA ALA A 392 8.14 -4.12 -11.78
C ALA A 392 8.36 -5.63 -11.97
N LEU A 393 9.47 -6.13 -11.42
CA LEU A 393 9.97 -7.49 -11.62
C LEU A 393 9.44 -8.46 -10.56
N ASP A 394 9.23 -9.71 -10.91
CA ASP A 394 8.78 -10.80 -10.03
C ASP A 394 9.93 -11.70 -9.54
N ASN A 395 11.08 -11.67 -10.21
CA ASN A 395 12.23 -12.53 -9.91
C ASN A 395 13.36 -11.76 -9.20
N VAL A 396 13.88 -12.33 -8.10
CA VAL A 396 15.02 -11.81 -7.33
C VAL A 396 16.29 -11.68 -8.19
N ASN A 397 16.57 -12.64 -9.07
CA ASN A 397 17.77 -12.62 -9.90
C ASN A 397 17.79 -11.42 -10.86
N THR A 398 16.67 -11.15 -11.52
CA THR A 398 16.53 -9.98 -12.40
C THR A 398 16.59 -8.68 -11.60
N ARG A 399 16.02 -8.65 -10.38
CA ARG A 399 16.13 -7.49 -9.48
C ARG A 399 17.57 -7.19 -9.11
N LEU A 400 18.37 -8.21 -8.79
CA LEU A 400 19.79 -8.06 -8.46
C LEU A 400 20.61 -7.63 -9.68
N TYR A 401 20.32 -8.17 -10.87
CA TYR A 401 20.99 -7.76 -12.10
C TYR A 401 20.74 -6.27 -12.39
N VAL A 402 19.48 -5.83 -12.35
CA VAL A 402 19.14 -4.41 -12.58
C VAL A 402 19.76 -3.50 -11.52
N ASP A 403 19.76 -3.93 -10.25
CA ASP A 403 20.43 -3.20 -9.17
C ASP A 403 21.93 -2.99 -9.44
N GLN A 404 22.63 -4.04 -9.87
CA GLN A 404 24.04 -3.96 -10.24
C GLN A 404 24.29 -3.00 -11.43
N ARG A 405 23.44 -3.04 -12.47
CA ARG A 405 23.54 -2.10 -13.60
C ARG A 405 23.26 -0.67 -13.14
N CYS A 406 22.24 -0.44 -12.31
CA CYS A 406 21.94 0.89 -11.75
C CYS A 406 23.09 1.42 -10.90
N LEU A 407 23.73 0.57 -10.10
CA LEU A 407 24.91 0.95 -9.32
C LEU A 407 26.08 1.33 -10.23
N TYR A 408 26.34 0.53 -11.28
CA TYR A 408 27.43 0.78 -12.22
C TYR A 408 27.27 2.09 -13.00
N PHE A 409 26.08 2.34 -13.57
CA PHE A 409 25.78 3.57 -14.34
C PHE A 409 25.31 4.74 -13.47
N GLN A 410 25.34 4.59 -12.15
CA GLN A 410 24.90 5.60 -11.19
C GLN A 410 23.50 6.12 -11.52
N LYS A 411 22.53 5.20 -11.62
CA LYS A 411 21.12 5.50 -11.88
C LYS A 411 20.27 5.30 -10.63
N PRO A 412 19.40 6.26 -10.27
CA PRO A 412 18.40 6.05 -9.24
C PRO A 412 17.47 4.89 -9.63
N LEU A 413 17.14 4.04 -8.65
CA LEU A 413 16.29 2.87 -8.84
C LEU A 413 15.09 2.93 -7.88
N LEU A 414 13.89 2.87 -8.42
CA LEU A 414 12.65 2.66 -7.68
C LEU A 414 12.24 1.21 -7.80
N LYS A 415 12.03 0.57 -6.65
CA LYS A 415 11.69 -0.85 -6.57
C LYS A 415 10.43 -1.05 -5.74
N SER A 416 9.59 -1.98 -6.19
CA SER A 416 8.46 -2.48 -5.42
C SER A 416 8.35 -4.01 -5.52
N GLY A 417 7.64 -4.61 -4.56
CA GLY A 417 7.28 -6.03 -4.57
C GLY A 417 5.95 -6.26 -3.87
N THR A 418 5.25 -7.31 -4.27
CA THR A 418 3.95 -7.71 -3.71
C THR A 418 3.90 -9.22 -3.53
N LEU A 419 3.35 -9.69 -2.42
CA LEU A 419 3.09 -11.10 -2.13
C LEU A 419 1.75 -11.21 -1.39
N GLY A 420 0.70 -11.63 -2.09
CA GLY A 420 -0.66 -11.62 -1.54
C GLY A 420 -1.07 -10.22 -1.10
N ALA A 421 -1.48 -10.06 0.16
CA ALA A 421 -1.80 -8.76 0.77
C ALA A 421 -0.58 -7.96 1.24
N LYS A 422 0.63 -8.53 1.20
CA LYS A 422 1.87 -7.87 1.62
C LYS A 422 2.48 -7.10 0.46
N CYS A 423 3.09 -5.95 0.74
CA CYS A 423 3.86 -5.20 -0.24
C CYS A 423 5.07 -4.53 0.41
N ASN A 424 6.05 -4.16 -0.43
CA ASN A 424 7.20 -3.38 -0.01
C ASN A 424 7.63 -2.42 -1.13
N THR A 425 8.20 -1.29 -0.74
CA THR A 425 8.80 -0.31 -1.65
C THR A 425 10.17 0.08 -1.15
N GLN A 426 11.15 0.19 -2.05
CA GLN A 426 12.51 0.61 -1.73
C GLN A 426 12.99 1.59 -2.81
N MET A 427 13.64 2.66 -2.36
CA MET A 427 14.24 3.65 -3.24
C MET A 427 15.77 3.62 -3.06
N VAL A 428 16.49 3.46 -4.17
CA VAL A 428 17.95 3.50 -4.21
C VAL A 428 18.36 4.82 -4.86
N ILE A 429 18.95 5.71 -4.07
CA ILE A 429 19.50 6.99 -4.52
C ILE A 429 21.01 6.91 -4.54
N THR A 430 21.58 7.22 -5.71
CA THR A 430 23.02 7.26 -5.96
C THR A 430 23.73 8.15 -4.96
N HIS A 431 24.81 7.65 -4.36
CA HIS A 431 25.63 8.34 -3.34
C HIS A 431 24.89 8.72 -2.04
N LEU A 432 23.70 8.16 -1.79
CA LEU A 432 22.92 8.48 -0.58
C LEU A 432 22.43 7.23 0.16
N THR A 433 21.84 6.26 -0.53
CA THR A 433 21.29 5.05 0.09
C THR A 433 22.12 3.82 -0.28
N GLU A 434 21.93 2.72 0.45
CA GLU A 434 22.41 1.41 0.03
C GLU A 434 21.68 0.93 -1.25
N ASN A 435 22.34 0.04 -2.00
CA ASN A 435 21.75 -0.64 -3.14
C ASN A 435 20.90 -1.83 -2.67
N TYR A 436 20.03 -2.35 -3.54
CA TYR A 436 19.12 -3.44 -3.15
C TYR A 436 19.89 -4.71 -2.74
N GLY A 437 20.94 -5.08 -3.47
CA GLY A 437 21.74 -6.28 -3.16
C GLY A 437 22.61 -6.17 -1.90
N ALA A 438 22.61 -5.05 -1.19
CA ALA A 438 23.36 -4.89 0.07
C ALA A 438 22.74 -5.70 1.22
N SER A 439 21.41 -5.84 1.23
CA SER A 439 20.69 -6.68 2.18
C SER A 439 20.32 -8.01 1.53
N ARG A 440 20.39 -9.10 2.31
CA ARG A 440 20.02 -10.44 1.85
C ARG A 440 18.61 -10.76 2.31
N ASP A 441 17.74 -10.97 1.34
CA ASP A 441 16.44 -11.57 1.60
C ASP A 441 16.62 -13.03 2.06
N PRO A 442 15.73 -13.55 2.94
CA PRO A 442 15.74 -14.95 3.30
C PRO A 442 15.68 -15.84 2.04
N PRO A 443 16.46 -16.92 1.96
CA PRO A 443 16.37 -17.84 0.83
C PRO A 443 14.98 -18.48 0.77
N GLU A 444 14.54 -18.83 -0.44
CA GLU A 444 13.33 -19.65 -0.59
C GLU A 444 13.48 -20.95 0.21
N LYS A 445 12.44 -21.29 0.98
CA LYS A 445 12.43 -22.53 1.76
C LYS A 445 12.43 -23.73 0.80
N GLN A 446 13.56 -24.45 0.75
CA GLN A 446 13.68 -25.70 0.02
C GLN A 446 13.79 -26.85 1.01
N ALA A 447 12.97 -27.88 0.84
CA ALA A 447 13.07 -29.08 1.67
C ALA A 447 14.41 -29.78 1.42
N PRO A 448 15.11 -30.28 2.46
CA PRO A 448 16.36 -31.01 2.29
C PRO A 448 16.16 -32.21 1.35
N MET A 449 17.09 -32.42 0.40
CA MET A 449 16.98 -33.50 -0.60
C MET A 449 16.80 -34.90 0.02
N CYS A 450 17.41 -35.18 1.17
CA CYS A 450 17.24 -36.46 1.87
C CYS A 450 15.80 -36.65 2.39
N THR A 451 15.12 -35.56 2.77
CA THR A 451 13.73 -35.57 3.21
C THR A 451 12.78 -35.79 2.03
N VAL A 452 13.05 -35.17 0.89
CA VAL A 452 12.26 -35.31 -0.35
C VAL A 452 12.33 -36.73 -0.93
N HIS A 453 13.47 -37.43 -0.81
CA HIS A 453 13.63 -38.77 -1.36
C HIS A 453 13.31 -39.92 -0.39
N SER A 454 13.52 -39.74 0.91
CA SER A 454 13.46 -40.85 1.87
C SER A 454 12.40 -40.69 2.97
N PHE A 455 12.01 -39.45 3.32
CA PHE A 455 11.16 -39.17 4.48
C PHE A 455 10.13 -38.07 4.20
N LEU A 456 9.15 -38.39 3.37
CA LEU A 456 8.03 -37.50 3.04
C LEU A 456 7.09 -37.33 4.26
N GLN A 457 7.13 -36.15 4.89
CA GLN A 457 6.36 -35.85 6.10
C GLN A 457 5.27 -34.79 5.88
N HIS A 458 5.46 -33.91 4.87
CA HIS A 458 4.54 -32.85 4.48
C HIS A 458 4.15 -33.00 3.00
N ILE A 459 2.99 -32.45 2.63
CA ILE A 459 2.49 -32.50 1.25
C ILE A 459 3.45 -31.82 0.27
N ASP A 460 4.15 -30.76 0.70
CA ASP A 460 5.13 -30.05 -0.13
C ASP A 460 6.31 -30.92 -0.54
N HIS A 461 6.71 -31.87 0.31
CA HIS A 461 7.76 -32.83 -0.02
C HIS A 461 7.27 -33.76 -1.12
N CYS A 462 6.02 -34.24 -1.05
CA CYS A 462 5.42 -35.09 -2.06
C CYS A 462 5.29 -34.36 -3.40
N LEU A 463 4.89 -33.07 -3.39
CA LEU A 463 4.79 -32.25 -4.58
C LEU A 463 6.15 -31.98 -5.21
N THR A 464 7.16 -31.68 -4.39
CA THR A 464 8.56 -31.49 -4.85
C THR A 464 9.11 -32.77 -5.46
N TRP A 465 8.88 -33.92 -4.82
CA TRP A 465 9.26 -35.21 -5.37
C TRP A 465 8.52 -35.52 -6.67
N ALA A 466 7.20 -35.34 -6.73
CA ALA A 466 6.40 -35.57 -7.93
C ALA A 466 6.85 -34.69 -9.11
N ARG A 467 7.19 -33.43 -8.85
CA ARG A 467 7.79 -32.54 -9.86
C ARG A 467 9.14 -33.09 -10.35
N SER A 468 10.01 -33.50 -9.44
CA SER A 468 11.31 -34.09 -9.78
C SER A 468 11.16 -35.36 -10.64
N GLU A 469 10.23 -36.25 -10.30
CA GLU A 469 9.92 -37.45 -11.08
C GLU A 469 9.35 -37.09 -12.46
N PHE A 470 8.47 -36.09 -12.54
CA PHE A 470 7.92 -35.60 -13.81
C PHE A 470 9.05 -35.08 -14.72
N GLU A 471 9.93 -34.23 -14.21
CA GLU A 471 11.09 -33.70 -14.94
C GLU A 471 12.05 -34.84 -15.35
N ALA A 472 12.31 -35.80 -14.46
CA ALA A 472 13.19 -36.93 -14.73
C ALA A 472 12.65 -37.84 -15.83
N LEU A 473 11.36 -38.18 -15.79
CA LEU A 473 10.72 -39.09 -16.73
C LEU A 473 10.49 -38.45 -18.10
N LEU A 474 10.09 -37.18 -18.13
CA LEU A 474 9.57 -36.54 -19.35
C LEU A 474 10.53 -35.52 -19.98
N GLU A 475 11.31 -34.77 -19.19
CA GLU A 475 12.25 -33.78 -19.74
C GLU A 475 13.67 -34.32 -19.89
N LYS A 476 14.16 -35.07 -18.89
CA LYS A 476 15.56 -35.50 -18.84
C LYS A 476 15.89 -36.76 -19.64
N THR A 477 14.91 -37.43 -20.25
CA THR A 477 15.17 -38.60 -21.12
C THR A 477 15.55 -38.10 -22.52
N PRO A 478 16.84 -37.90 -22.83
CA PRO A 478 17.27 -36.96 -23.84
C PRO A 478 17.56 -37.74 -25.13
N VAL A 479 16.57 -38.50 -25.61
CA VAL A 479 16.68 -39.22 -26.88
C VAL A 479 17.02 -38.21 -27.99
N ASN A 480 16.47 -37.01 -27.91
CA ASN A 480 16.73 -35.92 -28.86
C ASN A 480 18.18 -35.42 -28.83
N ALA A 481 18.82 -35.35 -27.66
CA ALA A 481 20.22 -34.93 -27.55
C ALA A 481 21.17 -35.99 -28.11
N PHE A 482 20.90 -37.27 -27.83
CA PHE A 482 21.64 -38.39 -28.43
C PHE A 482 21.51 -38.40 -29.96
N LEU A 483 20.31 -38.16 -30.49
CA LEU A 483 20.08 -38.09 -31.94
C LEU A 483 20.79 -36.89 -32.60
N SER A 484 20.96 -35.78 -31.88
CA SER A 484 21.57 -34.56 -32.41
C SER A 484 23.11 -34.62 -32.40
N ASN A 485 23.72 -35.12 -31.33
CA ASN A 485 25.18 -35.27 -31.23
C ASN A 485 25.57 -36.51 -30.39
N PRO A 486 25.66 -37.71 -31.01
CA PRO A 486 25.91 -38.96 -30.29
C PRO A 486 27.24 -38.99 -29.52
N SER A 487 28.29 -38.34 -30.04
CA SER A 487 29.62 -38.31 -29.42
C SER A 487 29.69 -37.48 -28.14
N GLU A 488 29.06 -36.30 -28.16
CA GLU A 488 29.02 -35.40 -27.01
C GLU A 488 28.13 -35.98 -25.90
N TYR A 489 26.99 -36.57 -26.28
CA TYR A 489 26.13 -37.30 -25.37
C TYR A 489 26.85 -38.46 -24.67
N ALA A 490 27.57 -39.28 -25.43
CA ALA A 490 28.32 -40.41 -24.88
C ALA A 490 29.44 -39.94 -23.93
N SER A 491 30.07 -38.80 -24.21
CA SER A 491 31.08 -38.21 -23.33
C SER A 491 30.46 -37.65 -22.04
N ALA A 492 29.35 -36.92 -22.14
CA ALA A 492 28.62 -36.40 -20.98
C ALA A 492 28.11 -37.53 -20.08
N MET A 493 27.62 -38.62 -20.66
CA MET A 493 27.13 -39.77 -19.91
C MET A 493 28.23 -40.56 -19.22
N ARG A 494 29.42 -40.69 -19.84
CA ARG A 494 30.59 -41.26 -19.14
C ARG A 494 31.02 -40.41 -17.95
N ASN A 495 30.99 -39.09 -18.09
CA ASN A 495 31.36 -38.19 -17.00
C ASN A 495 30.34 -38.22 -15.85
N ALA A 496 29.04 -38.35 -16.17
CA ALA A 496 27.97 -38.45 -15.18
C ALA A 496 27.96 -39.80 -14.41
N LEU A 497 28.52 -40.86 -14.98
CA LEU A 497 28.68 -42.17 -14.31
C LEU A 497 29.94 -42.27 -13.43
N LEU A 498 30.86 -41.30 -13.55
CA LEU A 498 32.12 -41.27 -12.81
C LEU A 498 32.09 -40.33 -11.58
N ASN A 499 31.04 -39.53 -11.44
CA ASN A 499 30.71 -38.73 -10.26
C ASN A 499 29.51 -39.36 -9.55
#